data_AF-A0A7K8SG37-F1
#
_entry.id   AF-A0A7K8SG37-F1
#
_cell.length_a   1.000
_cell.length_b   1.000
_cell.length_c   1.000
_cell.angle_alpha   90.00
_cell.angle_beta   90.00
_cell.angle_gamma   90.00
#
_symmetry.space_group_name_H-M   'P 1'
#
loop_
_entity.id
_entity.type
_entity.pdbx_description
1 polymer ?
#
loop_
_entity_poly.entity_id
_entity_poly.type
_entity_poly.pdbx_seq_one_letter_code
_entity_poly.pdbx_strand_id
1 'polypeptide(L)' 'LSEHVVATDVVPNGDWTYQLLVLLETPPRRGLSYSCQVEHVSLEQPLRRHW' A
#
# COMPACT_ATOMS: atom_id res chain seq x y z
N LEU A 1 0.36 6.07 -10.37
CA LEU A 1 0.71 6.32 -8.94
C LEU A 1 0.83 7.83 -8.78
N SER A 2 0.36 8.41 -7.67
CA SER A 2 0.65 9.83 -7.38
C SER A 2 2.17 10.05 -7.42
N GLU A 3 2.66 11.24 -7.79
CA GLU A 3 4.10 11.52 -7.95
C GLU A 3 4.96 11.19 -6.70
N HIS A 4 4.30 11.00 -5.55
CA HIS A 4 4.92 10.72 -4.25
C HIS A 4 4.77 9.27 -3.78
N VAL A 5 4.16 8.40 -4.60
CA VAL A 5 3.92 7.00 -4.24
C VAL A 5 4.86 6.09 -5.01
N VAL A 6 5.73 5.39 -4.27
CA VAL A 6 6.68 4.42 -4.81
C VAL A 6 6.29 3.03 -4.34
N ALA A 7 6.42 2.03 -5.21
CA ALA A 7 6.19 0.63 -4.88
C ALA A 7 7.43 -0.20 -5.17
N THR A 8 7.68 -1.22 -4.36
CA THR A 8 8.64 -2.27 -4.70
C THR A 8 8.06 -3.20 -5.76
N ASP A 9 8.93 -4.01 -6.37
CA ASP A 9 8.46 -5.20 -7.10
C ASP A 9 7.73 -6.17 -6.17
N VAL A 10 6.99 -7.10 -6.77
CA VAL A 10 6.36 -8.22 -6.07
C VAL A 10 7.42 -9.28 -5.79
N VAL A 11 7.67 -9.56 -4.52
CA VAL A 11 8.74 -10.46 -4.05
C VAL A 11 8.13 -11.72 -3.43
N PRO A 12 8.60 -12.93 -3.77
CA PRO A 12 8.13 -14.18 -3.17
C PRO A 12 8.66 -14.35 -1.75
N ASN A 13 7.83 -14.92 -0.86
CA ASN A 13 8.17 -15.18 0.54
C ASN A 13 8.77 -16.58 0.79
N GLY A 14 8.73 -17.47 -0.21
CA GLY A 14 9.23 -18.86 -0.10
C GLY A 14 8.20 -19.87 0.42
N ASP A 15 6.97 -19.45 0.70
CA ASP A 15 5.85 -20.26 1.19
C ASP A 15 4.61 -20.17 0.28
N TRP A 16 4.82 -19.85 -1.01
CA TRP A 16 3.79 -19.57 -2.02
C TRP A 16 3.01 -18.27 -1.82
N THR A 17 3.39 -17.44 -0.84
CA THR A 17 2.88 -16.09 -0.71
C THR A 17 3.85 -15.07 -1.31
N TYR A 18 3.32 -13.87 -1.57
CA TYR A 18 4.06 -12.75 -2.16
C TYR A 18 3.83 -11.49 -1.34
N GLN A 19 4.76 -10.56 -1.44
CA GLN A 19 4.66 -9.25 -0.80
C GLN A 19 5.13 -8.13 -1.74
N LEU A 20 4.61 -6.94 -1.49
CA LEU A 20 5.12 -5.70 -2.03
C LEU A 20 4.95 -4.62 -0.97
N LEU A 21 5.78 -3.59 -1.03
CA LEU A 21 5.69 -2.42 -0.15
C LEU A 21 5.33 -1.18 -0.99
N VAL A 22 4.41 -0.37 -0.47
CA VAL A 22 4.09 0.95 -1.00
C VAL A 22 4.51 2.01 0.00
N LEU A 23 5.25 3.02 -0.46
CA LEU A 23 5.69 4.17 0.30
C LEU A 23 5.03 5.43 -0.24
N LEU A 24 4.51 6.27 0.66
CA LEU A 24 4.05 7.62 0.36
C LEU A 24 5.03 8.63 0.96
N GLU A 25 5.82 9.28 0.11
CA GLU A 25 6.77 10.31 0.52
C GLU A 25 6.11 11.68 0.58
N THR A 26 5.70 12.13 1.77
CA THR A 26 5.06 13.43 1.94
C THR A 26 5.53 14.10 3.23
N PRO A 27 5.77 15.43 3.24
CA PRO A 27 6.01 16.14 4.49
C PRO A 27 4.78 16.05 5.40
N PRO A 28 4.95 15.92 6.72
CA PRO A 28 3.83 15.95 7.66
C PRO A 28 3.04 17.24 7.52
N ARG A 29 1.77 17.15 7.11
CA ARG A 29 0.86 18.29 6.96
C ARG A 29 -0.31 18.12 7.92
N ARG A 30 -0.54 19.12 8.77
CA ARG A 30 -1.70 19.13 9.68
C ARG A 30 -2.99 19.12 8.88
N GLY A 31 -3.97 18.36 9.34
CA GLY A 31 -5.31 18.31 8.74
C GLY A 31 -5.47 17.37 7.55
N LEU A 32 -4.41 16.64 7.16
CA LEU A 32 -4.53 15.55 6.19
C LEU A 32 -4.66 14.21 6.92
N SER A 33 -5.52 13.35 6.40
CA SER A 33 -5.60 11.94 6.77
C SER A 33 -5.01 11.09 5.65
N TYR A 34 -4.31 10.03 6.02
CA TYR A 34 -3.72 9.11 5.06
C TYR A 34 -4.37 7.74 5.21
N SER A 35 -4.48 7.03 4.10
CA SER A 35 -4.94 5.65 4.12
C SER A 35 -4.21 4.84 3.06
N CYS A 36 -3.84 3.62 3.42
CA CYS A 36 -3.40 2.60 2.49
C CYS A 36 -4.60 1.72 2.11
N GLN A 37 -4.77 1.45 0.81
CA GLN A 37 -5.80 0.55 0.31
C GLN A 37 -5.15 -0.60 -0.45
N VAL A 38 -5.58 -1.82 -0.15
CA VAL A 38 -5.15 -3.05 -0.81
C VAL A 38 -6.31 -3.66 -1.56
N GLU A 39 -6.12 -3.85 -2.86
CA GLU A 39 -7.02 -4.60 -3.73
C GLU A 39 -6.36 -5.93 -4.07
N HIS A 40 -7.10 -7.02 -3.90
CA HIS A 40 -6.62 -8.37 -4.19
C HIS A 40 -7.80 -9.25 -4.56
N VAL A 41 -7.60 -10.18 -5.52
CA VAL A 41 -8.69 -11.04 -6.05
C VAL A 41 -9.37 -11.90 -4.98
N SER A 42 -8.67 -12.20 -3.89
CA SER A 42 -9.22 -12.97 -2.77
C SER A 42 -10.05 -12.14 -1.79
N LEU A 43 -10.12 -10.82 -1.96
CA LEU A 43 -10.86 -9.92 -1.07
C LEU A 43 -12.17 -9.51 -1.75
N GLU A 44 -13.29 -9.69 -1.05
CA GLU A 44 -14.61 -9.23 -1.54
C GLU A 44 -14.70 -7.70 -1.64
N GLN A 45 -13.97 -6.99 -0.76
CA GLN A 45 -13.90 -5.53 -0.73
C GLN A 45 -12.45 -5.08 -0.48
N PRO A 46 -12.04 -3.89 -0.96
CA PRO A 46 -10.70 -3.38 -0.70
C PRO A 46 -10.42 -3.24 0.80
N LEU A 47 -9.26 -3.71 1.24
CA LEU A 47 -8.82 -3.53 2.61
C LEU A 47 -8.25 -2.12 2.77
N ARG A 48 -8.83 -1.29 3.66
CA ARG A 48 -8.36 0.07 3.91
C ARG A 48 -7.81 0.22 5.32
N ARG A 49 -6.61 0.76 5.45
CA ARG A 49 -5.95 1.07 6.72
C ARG A 49 -5.64 2.56 6.83
N HIS A 50 -6.19 3.20 7.85
CA HIS A 50 -5.87 4.59 8.17
C HIS A 50 -4.55 4.70 8.95
N TRP A 51 -3.79 5.74 8.66
CA TRP A 51 -2.57 6.14 9.36
C TRP A 51 -2.78 7.49 10.07
#